data_AF-A0A498MC24-F1
#
_entry.id   AF-A0A498MC24-F1
#
_cell.length_a   1.000
_cell.length_b   1.000
_cell.length_c   1.000
_cell.angle_alpha   90.00
_cell.angle_beta   90.00
_cell.angle_gamma   90.00
#
_symmetry.space_group_name_H-M   'P 1'
#
loop_
_entity.id
_entity.type
_entity.pdbx_description
1 polymer ?
#
loop_
_entity_poly.entity_id
_entity_poly.type
_entity_poly.pdbx_seq_one_letter_code
_entity_poly.pdbx_strand_id
1 'polypeptide(L)'
;MTASYVKAKKGQHVFNNRLLGFHRSVLKKLLKDVGGYHEQLENLMKEVTIPLSRKEQNAINTCVVHFRSNEFYVDYNADLFGEFVRELREALVAYLKADTSVSERERYGIRKIRKRVHFIATGMVNHDVYVDPMARDCWLQEKRTNVQLYDQVRGALNVMFKNILQDFKKVSDKIRFFRNRNNWTFDRTDLK
;
A
#
# COMPACT_ATOMS: atom_id res chain seq x y z
N MET A 1 17.28 -3.29 17.30
CA MET A 1 16.13 -2.38 17.12
C MET A 1 16.43 -1.11 17.88
N THR A 2 16.57 0.02 17.20
CA THR A 2 16.80 1.33 17.82
C THR A 2 15.58 2.18 17.54
N ALA A 3 14.72 2.36 18.53
CA ALA A 3 13.61 3.30 18.46
C ALA A 3 14.17 4.69 18.13
N SER A 4 13.70 5.28 17.04
CA SER A 4 14.10 6.61 16.62
C SER A 4 13.29 7.66 17.41
N TYR A 5 13.92 8.32 18.37
CA TYR A 5 13.33 9.42 19.12
C TYR A 5 13.24 10.68 18.25
N VAL A 6 12.06 10.97 17.70
CA VAL A 6 11.83 12.19 16.92
C VAL A 6 11.01 13.18 17.75
N LYS A 7 11.54 14.39 17.95
CA LYS A 7 10.80 15.50 18.56
C LYS A 7 9.65 15.87 17.62
N ALA A 8 8.40 15.65 18.02
CA ALA A 8 7.22 15.88 17.19
C ALA A 8 6.99 17.37 16.90
N LYS A 9 7.71 17.95 15.92
CA LYS A 9 7.44 19.31 15.40
C LYS A 9 6.23 19.36 14.45
N LYS A 10 5.78 18.20 13.97
CA LYS A 10 4.61 18.02 13.08
C LYS A 10 3.61 17.11 13.79
N GLY A 11 2.32 17.33 13.56
CA GLY A 11 1.28 16.43 14.05
C GLY A 11 1.49 15.00 13.55
N GLN A 12 1.11 14.03 14.38
CA GLN A 12 1.26 12.60 14.13
C GLN A 12 -0.06 12.01 13.66
N HIS A 13 -0.03 11.25 12.57
CA HIS A 13 -1.25 10.68 12.01
C HIS A 13 -1.67 9.42 12.78
N VAL A 14 -2.96 9.30 13.08
CA VAL A 14 -3.55 8.07 13.60
C VAL A 14 -3.44 6.93 12.60
N PHE A 15 -3.67 7.22 11.32
CA PHE A 15 -3.50 6.28 10.22
C PHE A 15 -2.30 6.71 9.38
N ASN A 16 -1.39 5.79 9.05
CA ASN A 16 -0.19 6.14 8.30
C ASN A 16 -0.57 6.70 6.90
N ASN A 17 -0.34 7.99 6.67
CA ASN A 17 -0.80 8.68 5.45
C ASN A 17 -0.12 8.17 4.17
N ARG A 18 0.99 7.43 4.28
CA ARG A 18 1.65 6.78 3.13
C ARG A 18 0.77 5.71 2.47
N LEU A 19 -0.27 5.22 3.17
CA LEU A 19 -1.30 4.35 2.61
C LEU A 19 -1.93 4.94 1.34
N LEU A 20 -2.15 6.25 1.31
CA LEU A 20 -2.78 6.94 0.17
C LEU A 20 -1.95 6.82 -1.12
N GLY A 21 -0.63 6.65 -0.99
CA GLY A 21 0.29 6.45 -2.11
C GLY A 21 0.59 4.98 -2.42
N PHE A 22 0.06 4.02 -1.65
CA PHE A 22 0.51 2.63 -1.71
C PHE A 22 0.31 2.00 -3.10
N HIS A 23 -0.90 2.05 -3.64
CA HIS A 23 -1.23 1.46 -4.95
C HIS A 23 -0.36 2.03 -6.07
N ARG A 24 -0.20 3.36 -6.07
CA ARG A 24 0.68 4.07 -7.02
C ARG A 24 2.15 3.66 -6.86
N SER A 25 2.60 3.40 -5.64
CA SER A 25 3.96 2.95 -5.36
C SER A 25 4.27 1.56 -5.91
N VAL A 26 3.29 0.65 -5.91
CA VAL A 26 3.41 -0.69 -6.53
C VAL A 26 3.62 -0.55 -8.02
N LEU A 27 2.83 0.28 -8.70
CA LEU A 27 2.96 0.50 -10.14
C LEU A 27 4.25 1.19 -10.50
N LYS A 28 4.66 2.21 -9.73
CA LYS A 28 5.95 2.88 -9.94
C LYS A 28 7.12 1.90 -9.85
N LYS A 29 7.06 0.95 -8.90
CA LYS A 29 8.08 -0.10 -8.78
C LYS A 29 8.02 -1.09 -9.94
N LEU A 30 6.82 -1.53 -10.34
CA LEU A 30 6.65 -2.38 -11.52
C LEU A 30 7.28 -1.72 -12.76
N LEU A 31 7.01 -0.43 -13.00
CA LEU A 31 7.56 0.32 -14.12
C LEU A 31 9.09 0.40 -14.12
N LYS A 32 9.66 0.67 -12.94
CA LYS A 32 11.11 0.68 -12.77
C LYS A 32 11.72 -0.68 -13.11
N ASP A 33 11.07 -1.76 -12.70
CA ASP A 33 11.59 -3.11 -12.89
C ASP A 33 11.54 -3.61 -14.34
N VAL A 34 10.70 -3.02 -15.19
CA VAL A 34 10.47 -3.49 -16.57
C VAL A 34 11.17 -2.62 -17.62
N GLY A 35 12.11 -1.77 -17.20
CA GLY A 35 13.01 -1.06 -18.10
C GLY A 35 12.51 0.28 -18.63
N GLY A 36 11.49 0.91 -18.03
CA GLY A 36 11.25 2.34 -18.23
C GLY A 36 9.84 2.78 -18.60
N TYR A 37 9.69 4.10 -18.68
CA TYR A 37 8.45 4.88 -18.80
C TYR A 37 7.72 4.62 -20.14
N HIS A 38 6.72 3.75 -20.11
CA HIS A 38 5.73 3.66 -21.19
C HIS A 38 4.59 4.65 -20.86
N GLU A 39 4.32 5.60 -21.76
CA GLU A 39 3.25 6.62 -21.62
C GLU A 39 1.88 5.99 -21.25
N GLN A 40 1.60 4.79 -21.76
CA GLN A 40 0.37 4.05 -21.44
C GLN A 40 0.34 3.48 -20.01
N LEU A 41 1.48 3.14 -19.44
CA LEU A 41 1.57 2.75 -18.03
C LEU A 41 1.50 3.97 -17.10
N GLU A 42 1.90 5.17 -17.56
CA GLU A 42 1.57 6.42 -16.85
C GLU A 42 0.06 6.70 -16.87
N ASN A 43 -0.60 6.50 -18.01
CA ASN A 43 -2.06 6.62 -18.07
C ASN A 43 -2.73 5.61 -17.15
N LEU A 44 -2.20 4.39 -17.04
CA LEU A 44 -2.63 3.43 -16.02
C LEU A 44 -2.43 3.97 -14.59
N MET A 45 -1.31 4.63 -14.30
CA MET A 45 -1.09 5.28 -13.00
C MET A 45 -2.07 6.41 -12.70
N LYS A 46 -2.58 7.13 -13.71
CA LYS A 46 -3.63 8.14 -13.54
C LYS A 46 -5.00 7.53 -13.23
N GLU A 47 -5.24 6.33 -13.76
CA GLU A 47 -6.52 5.61 -13.61
C GLU A 47 -6.58 4.74 -12.35
N VAL A 48 -5.43 4.39 -11.76
CA VAL A 48 -5.38 3.59 -10.54
C VAL A 48 -5.80 4.45 -9.36
N THR A 49 -7.03 4.22 -8.93
CA THR A 49 -7.58 4.77 -7.70
C THR A 49 -7.25 3.86 -6.53
N ILE A 50 -6.93 4.47 -5.39
CA ILE A 50 -6.98 3.76 -4.12
C ILE A 50 -8.45 3.39 -3.84
N PRO A 51 -8.76 2.14 -3.41
CA PRO A 51 -10.13 1.68 -3.18
C PRO A 51 -10.67 2.20 -1.84
N LEU A 52 -10.51 3.50 -1.58
CA LEU A 52 -11.02 4.21 -0.41
C LEU A 52 -11.85 5.40 -0.89
N SER A 53 -12.96 5.67 -0.22
CA SER A 53 -13.80 6.85 -0.48
C SER A 53 -13.05 8.15 -0.19
N ARG A 54 -13.48 9.27 -0.79
CA ARG A 54 -12.90 10.59 -0.47
C ARG A 54 -13.00 10.91 1.03
N LYS A 55 -14.07 10.46 1.69
CA LYS A 55 -14.26 10.62 3.14
C LYS A 55 -13.16 9.88 3.91
N GLU A 56 -12.88 8.62 3.57
CA GLU A 56 -11.81 7.84 4.22
C GLU A 56 -10.43 8.43 3.95
N GLN A 57 -10.15 8.84 2.70
CA GLN A 57 -8.88 9.45 2.34
C GLN A 57 -8.65 10.78 3.09
N ASN A 58 -9.69 11.61 3.20
CA ASN A 58 -9.63 12.84 3.98
C ASN A 58 -9.39 12.54 5.45
N ALA A 59 -10.08 11.55 6.02
CA ALA A 59 -9.88 11.15 7.41
C ALA A 59 -8.45 10.66 7.67
N ILE A 60 -7.85 9.86 6.79
CA ILE A 60 -6.44 9.45 6.89
C ILE A 60 -5.50 10.67 6.94
N ASN A 61 -5.81 11.72 6.19
CA ASN A 61 -5.01 12.96 6.18
C ASN A 61 -5.25 13.86 7.41
N THR A 62 -6.43 13.84 8.02
CA THR A 62 -6.82 14.82 9.05
C THR A 62 -6.92 14.24 10.46
N CYS A 63 -6.97 12.92 10.63
CA CYS A 63 -6.85 12.25 11.92
C CYS A 63 -5.41 12.37 12.42
N VAL A 64 -5.09 13.52 13.01
CA VAL A 64 -3.76 13.94 13.43
C VAL A 64 -3.80 14.43 14.87
N VAL A 65 -2.81 14.03 15.67
CA VAL A 65 -2.62 14.49 17.06
C VAL A 65 -1.38 15.38 17.14
N HIS A 66 -1.47 16.44 17.93
CA HIS A 66 -0.34 17.31 18.24
C HIS A 66 0.10 17.05 19.66
N PHE A 67 1.23 16.35 19.81
CA PHE A 67 1.86 16.16 21.11
C PHE A 67 2.51 17.47 21.57
N ARG A 68 2.39 17.76 22.87
CA ARG A 68 3.00 18.94 23.47
C ARG A 68 4.51 18.80 23.48
N SER A 69 5.22 19.93 23.58
CA SER A 69 6.69 19.97 23.58
C SER A 69 7.35 19.20 24.72
N ASN A 70 6.59 18.90 25.79
CA ASN A 70 6.99 18.13 26.96
C ASN A 70 6.48 16.68 26.94
N GLU A 71 5.75 16.25 25.91
CA GLU A 71 5.27 14.87 25.77
C GLU A 71 6.29 14.04 24.96
N PHE A 72 6.69 12.90 25.51
CA PHE A 72 7.54 11.95 24.80
C PHE A 72 6.69 11.15 23.83
N TYR A 73 6.92 11.33 22.52
CA TYR A 73 6.29 10.55 21.47
C TYR A 73 7.26 9.52 20.89
N VAL A 74 6.78 8.28 20.74
CA VAL A 74 7.49 7.20 20.04
C VAL A 74 6.54 6.62 19.01
N ASP A 75 6.92 6.74 17.74
CA ASP A 75 6.21 6.08 16.65
C ASP A 75 6.59 4.60 16.65
N TYR A 76 5.86 3.80 17.43
CA TYR A 76 6.11 2.37 17.58
C TYR A 76 5.85 1.58 16.29
N ASN A 77 5.05 2.12 15.37
CA ASN A 77 4.59 1.39 14.20
C ASN A 77 5.26 1.81 12.89
N ALA A 78 6.02 2.90 12.83
CA ALA A 78 6.69 3.35 11.62
C ALA A 78 7.58 2.29 10.98
N ASP A 79 8.41 1.61 11.78
CA ASP A 79 9.33 0.60 11.28
C ASP A 79 8.58 -0.65 10.81
N LEU A 80 7.67 -1.16 11.64
CA LEU A 80 6.85 -2.33 11.32
C LEU A 80 5.99 -2.10 10.08
N PHE A 81 5.32 -0.95 10.00
CA PHE A 81 4.56 -0.54 8.83
C PHE A 81 5.43 -0.47 7.58
N GLY A 82 6.63 0.12 7.70
CA GLY A 82 7.59 0.23 6.61
C GLY A 82 7.98 -1.12 6.03
N GLU A 83 8.25 -2.11 6.90
CA GLU A 83 8.58 -3.48 6.50
C GLU A 83 7.43 -4.17 5.79
N PHE A 84 6.23 -4.17 6.38
CA PHE A 84 5.04 -4.76 5.78
C PHE A 84 4.72 -4.15 4.41
N VAL A 85 4.79 -2.82 4.28
CA VAL A 85 4.57 -2.11 3.02
C VAL A 85 5.62 -2.47 1.98
N ARG A 86 6.89 -2.60 2.38
CA ARG A 86 7.98 -3.01 1.47
C ARG A 86 7.72 -4.42 0.94
N GLU A 87 7.48 -5.38 1.84
CA GLU A 87 7.24 -6.79 1.51
C GLU A 87 5.98 -6.97 0.66
N LEU A 88 4.88 -6.30 1.01
CA LEU A 88 3.64 -6.37 0.24
C LEU A 88 3.82 -5.77 -1.16
N ARG A 89 4.52 -4.64 -1.26
CA ARG A 89 4.82 -4.00 -2.56
C ARG A 89 5.61 -4.94 -3.46
N GLU A 90 6.66 -5.56 -2.94
CA GLU A 90 7.48 -6.53 -3.69
C GLU A 90 6.66 -7.75 -4.13
N ALA A 91 5.83 -8.30 -3.23
CA ALA A 91 4.96 -9.43 -3.54
C ALA A 91 3.90 -9.09 -4.61
N LEU A 92 3.32 -7.89 -4.55
CA LEU A 92 2.35 -7.41 -5.56
C LEU A 92 3.00 -7.15 -6.92
N VAL A 93 4.23 -6.64 -6.96
CA VAL A 93 4.97 -6.49 -8.22
C VAL A 93 5.27 -7.86 -8.84
N ALA A 94 5.73 -8.82 -8.03
CA ALA A 94 5.93 -10.19 -8.49
C ALA A 94 4.62 -10.84 -8.98
N TYR A 95 3.51 -10.57 -8.28
CA TYR A 95 2.18 -11.01 -8.69
C TYR A 95 1.82 -10.45 -10.06
N LEU A 96 1.90 -9.13 -10.25
CA LEU A 96 1.56 -8.49 -11.52
C LEU A 96 2.44 -9.01 -12.67
N LYS A 97 3.73 -9.25 -12.42
CA LYS A 97 4.63 -9.84 -13.43
C LYS A 97 4.19 -11.24 -13.85
N ALA A 98 3.94 -12.12 -12.89
CA ALA A 98 3.51 -13.50 -13.14
C ALA A 98 2.10 -13.56 -13.77
N ASP A 99 1.16 -12.77 -13.26
CA ASP A 99 -0.25 -12.76 -13.67
C ASP A 99 -0.45 -12.22 -15.09
N THR A 100 0.44 -11.33 -15.53
CA THR A 100 0.42 -10.72 -16.87
C THR A 100 1.35 -11.41 -17.86
N SER A 101 2.08 -12.43 -17.43
CA SER A 101 3.03 -13.13 -18.29
C SER A 101 2.32 -13.92 -19.41
N VAL A 102 3.01 -13.99 -20.55
CA VAL A 102 2.68 -14.81 -21.72
C VAL A 102 3.38 -16.18 -21.71
N SER A 103 4.36 -16.41 -20.84
CA SER A 103 5.12 -17.66 -20.75
C SER A 103 4.66 -18.52 -19.56
N GLU A 104 4.63 -19.85 -19.75
CA GLU A 104 4.28 -20.77 -18.65
C GLU A 104 5.31 -20.75 -17.51
N ARG A 105 6.58 -20.47 -17.83
CA ARG A 105 7.69 -20.41 -16.86
C ARG A 105 7.56 -19.23 -15.90
N GLU A 106 7.12 -18.06 -16.36
CA GLU A 106 6.89 -16.90 -15.49
C GLU A 106 5.55 -17.00 -14.74
N ARG A 107 4.55 -17.70 -15.30
CA ARG A 107 3.32 -18.05 -14.58
C ARG A 107 3.56 -19.11 -13.50
N TYR A 108 4.62 -19.91 -13.63
CA TYR A 108 4.99 -20.92 -12.66
C TYR A 108 5.19 -20.29 -11.28
N GLY A 109 4.49 -20.82 -10.28
CA GLY A 109 4.58 -20.30 -8.91
C GLY A 109 3.64 -19.12 -8.60
N ILE A 110 2.79 -18.66 -9.53
CA ILE A 110 1.79 -17.62 -9.24
C ILE A 110 0.91 -17.97 -8.02
N ARG A 111 0.59 -19.26 -7.83
CA ARG A 111 -0.13 -19.73 -6.63
C ARG A 111 0.63 -19.45 -5.34
N LYS A 112 1.95 -19.63 -5.32
CA LYS A 112 2.81 -19.32 -4.17
C LYS A 112 2.88 -17.81 -3.93
N ILE A 113 3.00 -17.01 -5.00
CA ILE A 113 3.01 -15.55 -4.92
C ILE A 113 1.68 -15.02 -4.36
N ARG A 114 0.53 -15.52 -4.85
CA ARG A 114 -0.80 -15.16 -4.32
C ARG A 114 -0.92 -15.48 -2.83
N LYS A 115 -0.48 -16.66 -2.40
CA LYS A 115 -0.44 -17.04 -0.98
C LYS A 115 0.42 -16.08 -0.16
N ARG A 116 1.60 -15.68 -0.66
CA ARG A 116 2.47 -14.71 0.00
C ARG A 116 1.80 -13.34 0.13
N VAL A 117 1.16 -12.82 -0.93
CA VAL A 117 0.41 -11.55 -0.86
C VAL A 117 -0.68 -11.61 0.20
N HIS A 118 -1.47 -12.69 0.22
CA HIS A 118 -2.52 -12.87 1.24
C HIS A 118 -1.94 -12.95 2.64
N PHE A 119 -0.87 -13.71 2.85
CA PHE A 119 -0.21 -13.83 4.16
C PHE A 119 0.22 -12.45 4.69
N ILE A 120 0.91 -11.66 3.87
CA ILE A 120 1.38 -10.32 4.27
C ILE A 120 0.19 -9.39 4.54
N ALA A 121 -0.79 -9.33 3.64
CA ALA A 121 -1.95 -8.46 3.79
C ALA A 121 -2.82 -8.83 5.00
N THR A 122 -3.00 -10.11 5.28
CA THR A 122 -3.66 -10.59 6.50
C THR A 122 -2.86 -10.22 7.74
N GLY A 123 -1.53 -10.31 7.71
CA GLY A 123 -0.68 -9.83 8.80
C GLY A 123 -0.85 -8.33 9.06
N MET A 124 -0.88 -7.51 8.01
CA MET A 124 -1.12 -6.06 8.13
C MET A 124 -2.44 -5.74 8.83
N VAL A 125 -3.50 -6.48 8.48
CA VAL A 125 -4.85 -6.34 9.05
C VAL A 125 -4.89 -6.82 10.50
N ASN A 126 -4.39 -8.02 10.77
CA ASN A 126 -4.49 -8.64 12.09
C ASN A 126 -3.72 -7.86 13.17
N HIS A 127 -2.68 -7.14 12.78
CA HIS A 127 -1.85 -6.34 13.67
C HIS A 127 -2.13 -4.84 13.56
N ASP A 128 -3.10 -4.42 12.74
CA ASP A 128 -3.42 -3.02 12.45
C ASP A 128 -2.16 -2.16 12.21
N VAL A 129 -1.19 -2.68 11.44
CA VAL A 129 0.14 -2.07 11.30
C VAL A 129 0.10 -0.66 10.68
N TYR A 130 -1.03 -0.30 10.07
CA TYR A 130 -1.29 1.01 9.47
C TYR A 130 -1.83 2.05 10.46
N VAL A 131 -2.06 1.69 11.73
CA VAL A 131 -2.50 2.59 12.80
C VAL A 131 -1.31 2.89 13.71
N ASP A 132 -1.09 4.15 14.07
CA ASP A 132 -0.21 4.48 15.20
C ASP A 132 -1.01 4.34 16.51
N PRO A 133 -0.62 3.44 17.43
CA PRO A 133 -1.40 3.16 18.63
C PRO A 133 -1.41 4.34 19.61
N MET A 134 -0.30 5.09 19.72
CA MET A 134 -0.20 6.22 20.64
C MET A 134 -1.00 7.42 20.11
N ALA A 135 -0.87 7.73 18.81
CA ALA A 135 -1.67 8.76 18.18
C ALA A 135 -3.17 8.40 18.20
N ARG A 136 -3.52 7.12 17.97
CA ARG A 136 -4.91 6.63 18.11
C ARG A 136 -5.45 6.92 19.50
N ASP A 137 -4.75 6.49 20.54
CA ASP A 137 -5.26 6.58 21.91
C ASP A 137 -5.46 8.03 22.34
N CYS A 138 -4.51 8.92 22.02
CA CYS A 138 -4.66 10.35 22.26
C CYS A 138 -5.83 10.95 21.45
N TRP A 139 -5.94 10.62 20.16
CA TRP A 139 -7.00 11.16 19.30
C TRP A 139 -8.41 10.73 19.72
N LEU A 140 -8.56 9.51 20.22
CA LEU A 140 -9.83 8.98 20.73
C LEU A 140 -10.20 9.58 22.09
N GLN A 141 -9.22 9.89 22.94
CA GLN A 141 -9.44 10.57 24.22
C GLN A 141 -9.93 12.01 24.04
N GLU A 142 -9.43 12.72 23.01
CA GLU A 142 -9.78 14.12 22.77
C GLU A 142 -11.26 14.32 22.37
N LYS A 143 -11.90 13.37 21.66
CA LYS A 143 -13.33 13.48 21.29
C LYS A 143 -14.01 12.11 21.18
N ARG A 144 -15.04 11.85 21.98
CA ARG A 144 -15.80 10.59 21.91
C ARG A 144 -16.51 10.33 20.57
N THR A 145 -16.85 11.39 19.83
CA THR A 145 -17.43 11.28 18.48
C THR A 145 -16.43 10.77 17.42
N ASN A 146 -15.14 10.71 17.74
CA ASN A 146 -14.09 10.23 16.85
C ASN A 146 -14.06 8.71 16.69
N VAL A 147 -14.64 7.94 17.62
CA VAL A 147 -14.63 6.47 17.60
C VAL A 147 -15.28 5.92 16.33
N GLN A 148 -16.46 6.44 15.97
CA GLN A 148 -17.17 5.99 14.77
C GLN A 148 -16.38 6.26 13.48
N LEU A 149 -15.69 7.41 13.41
CA LEU A 149 -14.83 7.73 12.26
C LEU A 149 -13.60 6.82 12.21
N TYR A 150 -12.97 6.55 13.35
CA TYR A 150 -11.87 5.60 13.44
C TYR A 150 -12.27 4.21 12.94
N ASP A 151 -13.38 3.66 13.47
CA ASP A 151 -13.86 2.33 13.11
C ASP A 151 -14.25 2.25 11.63
N GLN A 152 -14.85 3.32 11.08
CA GLN A 152 -15.14 3.39 9.66
C GLN A 152 -13.86 3.32 8.82
N VAL A 153 -12.85 4.13 9.12
CA VAL A 153 -11.60 4.17 8.35
C VAL A 153 -10.83 2.87 8.49
N ARG A 154 -10.72 2.32 9.71
CA ARG A 154 -10.12 1.01 9.98
C ARG A 154 -10.84 -0.10 9.22
N GLY A 155 -12.17 -0.09 9.22
CA GLY A 155 -13.00 -1.02 8.45
C GLY A 155 -12.71 -0.95 6.95
N ALA A 156 -12.60 0.25 6.38
CA ALA A 156 -12.28 0.45 4.97
C ALA A 156 -10.86 -0.04 4.62
N LEU A 157 -9.87 0.25 5.47
CA LEU A 157 -8.49 -0.25 5.32
C LEU A 157 -8.43 -1.79 5.39
N ASN A 158 -9.19 -2.40 6.31
CA ASN A 158 -9.33 -3.84 6.40
C ASN A 158 -9.88 -4.46 5.12
N VAL A 159 -10.92 -3.86 4.54
CA VAL A 159 -11.49 -4.31 3.27
C VAL A 159 -10.47 -4.16 2.14
N MET A 160 -9.81 -3.01 2.03
CA MET A 160 -8.76 -2.77 1.03
C MET A 160 -7.66 -3.84 1.08
N PHE A 161 -7.09 -4.10 2.27
CA PHE A 161 -6.00 -5.07 2.38
C PHE A 161 -6.46 -6.52 2.15
N LYS A 162 -7.65 -6.91 2.63
CA LYS A 162 -8.21 -8.24 2.36
C LYS A 162 -8.47 -8.45 0.87
N ASN A 163 -8.89 -7.41 0.16
CA ASN A 163 -9.24 -7.45 -1.26
C ASN A 163 -8.10 -7.00 -2.19
N ILE A 164 -6.88 -6.83 -1.68
CA ILE A 164 -5.78 -6.19 -2.41
C ILE A 164 -5.50 -6.84 -3.78
N LEU A 165 -5.58 -8.17 -3.89
CA LEU A 165 -5.41 -8.86 -5.18
C LEU A 165 -6.54 -8.56 -6.17
N GLN A 166 -7.76 -8.35 -5.69
CA GLN A 166 -8.89 -7.95 -6.52
C GLN A 166 -8.71 -6.51 -7.02
N ASP A 167 -8.19 -5.61 -6.18
CA ASP A 167 -7.89 -4.23 -6.57
C ASP A 167 -6.85 -4.19 -7.68
N PHE A 168 -5.82 -5.03 -7.58
CA PHE A 168 -4.79 -5.18 -8.62
C PHE A 168 -5.21 -6.05 -9.81
N LYS A 169 -6.39 -6.70 -9.79
CA LYS A 169 -6.88 -7.47 -10.93
C LYS A 169 -7.19 -6.58 -12.13
N LYS A 170 -7.85 -5.44 -11.90
CA LYS A 170 -8.14 -4.45 -12.98
C LYS A 170 -6.87 -3.94 -13.64
N VAL A 171 -5.81 -3.76 -12.84
CA VAL A 171 -4.47 -3.37 -13.33
C VAL A 171 -3.88 -4.48 -14.19
N SER A 172 -3.88 -5.72 -13.69
CA SER A 172 -3.39 -6.87 -14.43
C SER A 172 -4.11 -7.08 -15.76
N ASP A 173 -5.43 -6.98 -15.79
CA ASP A 173 -6.24 -7.12 -17.00
C ASP A 173 -5.85 -6.08 -18.06
N LYS A 174 -5.64 -4.82 -17.65
CA LYS A 174 -5.16 -3.76 -18.54
C LYS A 174 -3.75 -4.01 -19.05
N ILE A 175 -2.84 -4.46 -18.18
CA ILE A 175 -1.47 -4.81 -18.59
C ILE A 175 -1.50 -5.97 -19.58
N ARG A 176 -2.31 -7.01 -19.38
CA ARG A 176 -2.45 -8.12 -20.34
C ARG A 176 -2.95 -7.65 -21.70
N PHE A 177 -4.02 -6.85 -21.71
CA PHE A 177 -4.55 -6.30 -22.96
C PHE A 177 -3.48 -5.51 -23.72
N PHE A 178 -2.74 -4.66 -23.00
CA PHE A 178 -1.63 -3.91 -23.56
C PHE A 178 -0.53 -4.81 -24.12
N ARG A 179 -0.11 -5.83 -23.36
CA ARG A 179 0.93 -6.78 -23.78
C ARG A 179 0.55 -7.53 -25.04
N ASN A 180 -0.68 -8.04 -25.09
CA ASN A 180 -1.19 -8.77 -26.25
C ASN A 180 -1.25 -7.89 -27.50
N ARG A 181 -1.65 -6.61 -27.36
CA ARG A 181 -1.74 -5.69 -28.50
C ARG A 181 -0.38 -5.26 -29.05
N ASN A 182 0.66 -5.23 -28.22
CA ASN A 182 1.96 -4.65 -28.58
C ASN A 182 3.11 -5.67 -28.60
N ASN A 183 2.82 -6.98 -28.49
CA ASN A 183 3.83 -8.04 -28.34
C ASN A 183 4.89 -7.72 -27.27
N TRP A 184 4.46 -7.07 -26.18
CA TRP A 184 5.36 -6.59 -25.14
C TRP A 184 5.73 -7.70 -24.16
N THR A 185 7.04 -7.97 -24.04
CA THR A 185 7.63 -8.91 -23.09
C THR A 185 8.38 -8.19 -21.98
N PHE A 186 8.40 -8.77 -20.77
CA PHE A 186 9.28 -8.28 -19.70
C PHE A 186 10.74 -8.63 -19.96
N ASP A 187 10.99 -9.61 -20.84
CA ASP A 187 12.30 -9.92 -21.40
C ASP A 187 12.66 -8.88 -22.48
N ARG A 188 13.07 -7.69 -22.06
CA ARG A 188 14.05 -6.91 -22.81
C ARG A 188 15.36 -7.00 -22.05
N THR A 189 16.09 -8.08 -22.33
CA THR A 189 17.54 -8.19 -22.11
C THR A 189 18.35 -7.41 -23.15
N ASP A 190 17.71 -6.49 -23.88
CA ASP A 190 18.39 -5.53 -24.75
C ASP A 190 18.87 -4.31 -23.93
N LEU A 191 19.78 -4.56 -23.01
CA LEU A 191 20.76 -3.56 -22.58
C LEU A 191 22.12 -4.09 -23.05
N LYS A 192 22.46 -3.72 -24.29
CA LYS A 192 23.86 -3.56 -24.70
C LYS A 192 24.45 -2.33 -24.02
#